data_AF-A0A8J4S2Z5-F1
#
_entry.id   AF-A0A8J4S2Z5-F1
#
_cell.length_a   1.000
_cell.length_b   1.000
_cell.length_c   1.000
_cell.angle_alpha   90.00
_cell.angle_beta   90.00
_cell.angle_gamma   90.00
#
_symmetry.space_group_name_H-M   'P 1'
#
loop_
_entity.id
_entity.type
_entity.pdbx_description
1 polymer ?
#
loop_
_entity_poly.entity_id
_entity_poly.type
_entity_poly.pdbx_seq_one_letter_code
_entity_poly.pdbx_strand_id
1 'polypeptide(L)'
;MRLYQSILVVALFTNIVALSTATKFDQTRVKLNPKYTFYDSFMSMKALRRAESKRSVDDVKKALTMEKLSADALKASPNFKYHVESMAKATSEWAKTGKSIDDAKKALGMEKLSADTLKLSENYEYYDTFMDSSVLQWVGGGKSIDDVKKLLGLDNFSAAAFKLNANCKYYDKCMTMKAG
;
A
#
# COMPACT_ATOMS: atom_id res chain seq x y z
N MET A 1 29.29 -49.12 0.81
CA MET A 1 27.92 -48.59 0.63
C MET A 1 27.76 -47.10 0.95
N ARG A 2 28.53 -46.49 1.89
CA ARG A 2 28.39 -45.05 2.24
C ARG A 2 28.88 -44.06 1.17
N LEU A 3 29.90 -44.41 0.38
CA LEU A 3 30.48 -43.51 -0.62
C LEU A 3 29.51 -43.17 -1.78
N TYR A 4 28.67 -44.13 -2.18
CA TYR A 4 27.72 -43.99 -3.29
C TYR A 4 26.55 -43.05 -2.93
N GLN A 5 26.12 -43.09 -1.67
CA GLN A 5 25.07 -42.20 -1.14
C GLN A 5 25.56 -40.75 -1.08
N SER A 6 26.82 -40.50 -0.69
CA SER A 6 27.38 -39.15 -0.63
C SER A 6 27.53 -38.51 -2.02
N ILE A 7 27.93 -39.28 -3.04
CA ILE A 7 28.09 -38.77 -4.42
C ILE A 7 26.72 -38.39 -5.02
N LEU A 8 25.69 -39.21 -4.78
CA LEU A 8 24.35 -38.97 -5.30
C LEU A 8 23.71 -37.70 -4.71
N VAL A 9 23.92 -37.46 -3.41
CA VAL A 9 23.41 -36.26 -2.71
C VAL A 9 24.09 -34.99 -3.22
N VAL A 10 25.40 -35.02 -3.44
CA VAL A 10 26.14 -33.86 -4.00
C VAL A 10 25.68 -33.55 -5.43
N ALA A 11 25.50 -34.57 -6.27
CA ALA A 11 25.02 -34.37 -7.65
C ALA A 11 23.59 -33.79 -7.71
N LEU A 12 22.70 -34.24 -6.83
CA LEU A 12 21.34 -33.69 -6.70
C LEU A 12 21.36 -32.23 -6.24
N PHE A 13 22.20 -31.89 -5.27
CA PHE A 13 22.29 -30.52 -4.75
C PHE A 13 22.81 -29.53 -5.81
N THR A 14 23.85 -29.91 -6.56
CA THR A 14 24.41 -29.08 -7.64
C THR A 14 23.39 -28.84 -8.75
N ASN A 15 22.61 -29.86 -9.13
CA ASN A 15 21.56 -29.72 -10.14
C ASN A 15 20.41 -28.81 -9.68
N ILE A 16 19.99 -28.90 -8.41
CA ILE A 16 18.95 -28.03 -7.86
C ILE A 16 19.41 -26.56 -7.83
N VAL A 17 20.66 -26.32 -7.43
CA VAL A 17 21.24 -24.97 -7.43
C VAL A 17 21.33 -24.43 -8.86
N ALA A 18 21.81 -25.22 -9.83
CA ALA A 18 21.90 -24.84 -11.23
C ALA A 18 20.53 -24.51 -11.85
N LEU A 19 19.50 -25.31 -11.56
CA LEU A 19 18.12 -25.07 -12.02
C LEU A 19 17.54 -23.79 -11.42
N SER A 20 17.78 -23.54 -10.11
CA SER A 20 17.37 -22.31 -9.44
C SER A 20 18.04 -21.08 -10.04
N THR A 21 19.33 -21.14 -10.33
CA THR A 21 20.06 -20.03 -10.96
C THR A 21 19.62 -19.77 -12.39
N ALA A 22 19.38 -20.81 -13.19
CA ALA A 22 18.88 -20.67 -14.56
C ALA A 22 17.48 -20.03 -14.59
N THR A 23 16.60 -20.47 -13.68
CA THR A 23 15.23 -19.92 -13.56
C THR A 23 15.25 -18.44 -13.17
N LYS A 24 16.11 -18.04 -12.23
CA LYS A 24 16.28 -16.63 -11.85
C LYS A 24 16.85 -15.80 -13.00
N PHE A 25 17.83 -16.34 -13.73
CA PHE A 25 18.47 -15.67 -14.86
C PHE A 25 17.48 -15.41 -16.00
N ASP A 26 16.66 -16.40 -16.37
CA ASP A 26 15.63 -16.25 -17.39
C ASP A 26 14.54 -15.23 -16.99
N GLN A 27 14.14 -15.21 -15.73
CA GLN A 27 13.21 -14.19 -15.22
C GLN A 27 13.80 -12.77 -15.33
N THR A 28 15.09 -12.58 -15.03
CA THR A 28 15.76 -11.29 -15.23
C THR A 28 15.84 -10.88 -16.69
N ARG A 29 16.08 -11.82 -17.62
CA ARG A 29 16.12 -11.52 -19.06
C ARG A 29 14.76 -11.15 -19.63
N VAL A 30 13.68 -11.78 -19.15
CA VAL A 30 12.30 -11.40 -19.51
C VAL A 30 11.98 -9.98 -19.04
N LYS A 31 12.41 -9.60 -17.83
CA LYS A 31 12.17 -8.25 -17.28
C LYS A 31 12.92 -7.13 -18.01
N LEU A 32 14.06 -7.44 -18.64
CA LEU A 32 14.87 -6.48 -19.41
C LEU A 32 14.44 -6.37 -20.89
N ASN A 33 13.48 -7.18 -21.34
CA ASN A 33 12.96 -7.08 -22.70
C ASN A 33 12.24 -5.73 -22.88
N PRO A 34 12.59 -4.91 -23.89
CA PRO A 34 11.96 -3.60 -24.13
C PRO A 34 10.44 -3.64 -24.24
N LYS A 35 9.86 -4.74 -24.74
CA LYS A 35 8.40 -4.91 -24.79
C LYS A 35 7.81 -5.10 -23.39
N TYR A 36 8.52 -5.82 -22.52
CA TYR A 36 8.12 -6.04 -21.13
C TYR A 36 8.25 -4.75 -20.32
N THR A 37 9.36 -4.02 -20.47
CA THR A 37 9.56 -2.74 -19.76
C THR A 37 8.55 -1.68 -20.20
N PHE A 38 8.17 -1.65 -21.48
CA PHE A 38 7.10 -0.78 -21.98
C PHE A 38 5.75 -1.16 -21.38
N TYR A 39 5.39 -2.45 -21.36
CA TYR A 39 4.14 -2.92 -20.76
C TYR A 39 4.08 -2.59 -19.27
N ASP A 40 5.13 -2.90 -18.50
CA ASP A 40 5.22 -2.58 -17.08
C ASP A 40 5.03 -1.08 -16.85
N SER A 41 5.77 -0.23 -17.58
CA SER A 41 5.66 1.23 -17.46
C SER A 41 4.26 1.73 -17.82
N PHE A 42 3.67 1.20 -18.88
CA PHE A 42 2.32 1.56 -19.32
C PHE A 42 1.27 1.21 -18.25
N MET A 43 1.33 0.02 -17.68
CA MET A 43 0.39 -0.44 -16.66
C MET A 43 0.53 0.35 -15.36
N SER A 44 1.76 0.60 -14.90
CA SER A 44 2.02 1.46 -13.74
C SER A 44 1.48 2.88 -13.95
N MET A 45 1.75 3.51 -15.10
CA MET A 45 1.26 4.86 -15.39
C MET A 45 -0.27 4.90 -15.50
N LYS A 46 -0.89 3.90 -16.12
CA LYS A 46 -2.35 3.82 -16.26
C LYS A 46 -3.01 3.70 -14.89
N ALA A 47 -2.50 2.83 -14.02
CA ALA A 47 -3.00 2.64 -12.66
C ALA A 47 -2.82 3.92 -11.83
N LEU A 48 -1.62 4.50 -11.85
CA LEU A 48 -1.30 5.71 -11.10
C LEU A 48 -2.16 6.90 -11.52
N ARG A 49 -2.28 7.17 -12.83
CA ARG A 49 -3.11 8.28 -13.33
C ARG A 49 -4.57 8.14 -12.88
N ARG A 50 -5.06 6.90 -12.80
CA ARG A 50 -6.42 6.64 -12.31
C ARG A 50 -6.49 6.93 -10.82
N ALA A 51 -5.59 6.40 -10.01
CA ALA A 51 -5.54 6.63 -8.57
C ALA A 51 -5.39 8.14 -8.21
N GLU A 52 -4.52 8.89 -8.89
CA GLU A 52 -4.28 10.31 -8.62
C GLU A 52 -5.47 11.22 -8.94
N SER A 53 -6.29 10.87 -9.94
CA SER A 53 -7.44 11.67 -10.44
C SER A 53 -8.64 11.75 -9.46
N LYS A 54 -8.43 11.59 -8.14
CA LYS A 54 -9.47 11.47 -7.10
C LYS A 54 -10.45 10.30 -7.32
N ARG A 55 -10.07 9.34 -8.17
CA ARG A 55 -10.91 8.18 -8.51
C ARG A 55 -10.74 7.06 -7.49
N SER A 56 -11.77 6.23 -7.34
CA SER A 56 -11.82 5.20 -6.29
C SER A 56 -10.87 4.03 -6.56
N VAL A 57 -10.62 3.21 -5.53
CA VAL A 57 -9.96 1.90 -5.67
C VAL A 57 -10.63 1.06 -6.77
N ASP A 58 -11.95 1.14 -6.91
CA ASP A 58 -12.69 0.40 -7.94
C ASP A 58 -12.35 0.87 -9.35
N ASP A 59 -12.12 2.17 -9.56
CA ASP A 59 -11.69 2.70 -10.84
C ASP A 59 -10.26 2.22 -11.21
N VAL A 60 -9.38 2.05 -10.22
CA VAL A 60 -8.04 1.48 -10.42
C VAL A 60 -8.16 0.00 -10.80
N LYS A 61 -8.97 -0.78 -10.07
CA LYS A 61 -9.24 -2.19 -10.40
C LYS A 61 -9.81 -2.32 -11.82
N LYS A 62 -10.77 -1.48 -12.19
CA LYS A 62 -11.35 -1.42 -13.54
C LYS A 62 -10.30 -1.07 -14.60
N ALA A 63 -9.41 -0.13 -14.32
CA ALA A 63 -8.35 0.25 -15.25
C ALA A 63 -7.34 -0.89 -15.49
N LEU A 64 -7.16 -1.76 -14.50
CA LEU A 64 -6.32 -2.95 -14.57
C LEU A 64 -7.06 -4.20 -15.05
N THR A 65 -8.34 -4.07 -15.39
CA THR A 65 -9.20 -5.18 -15.84
C THR A 65 -9.34 -6.26 -14.77
N MET A 66 -9.48 -5.83 -13.51
CA MET A 66 -9.53 -6.67 -12.30
C MET A 66 -10.89 -6.58 -11.58
N GLU A 67 -11.88 -5.87 -12.15
CA GLU A 67 -13.15 -5.54 -11.49
C GLU A 67 -14.09 -6.74 -11.25
N LYS A 68 -13.84 -7.87 -11.91
CA LYS A 68 -14.61 -9.12 -11.74
C LYS A 68 -13.87 -10.20 -10.96
N LEU A 69 -12.67 -9.89 -10.45
CA LEU A 69 -11.88 -10.85 -9.68
C LEU A 69 -12.39 -10.92 -8.23
N SER A 70 -12.46 -12.13 -7.67
CA SER A 70 -12.60 -12.31 -6.23
C SER A 70 -11.37 -11.76 -5.50
N ALA A 71 -11.45 -11.53 -4.18
CA ALA A 71 -10.32 -11.03 -3.41
C ALA A 71 -9.04 -11.88 -3.57
N ASP A 72 -9.17 -13.21 -3.56
CA ASP A 72 -8.03 -14.12 -3.74
C ASP A 72 -7.50 -14.11 -5.17
N ALA A 73 -8.40 -14.11 -6.17
CA ALA A 73 -7.99 -14.00 -7.58
C ALA A 73 -7.35 -12.64 -7.89
N LEU A 74 -7.76 -11.60 -7.16
CA LEU A 74 -7.22 -10.25 -7.27
C LEU A 74 -5.77 -10.22 -6.79
N LYS A 75 -5.46 -10.85 -5.64
CA LYS A 75 -4.09 -10.96 -5.11
C LYS A 75 -3.19 -11.83 -5.98
N ALA A 76 -3.74 -12.86 -6.61
CA ALA A 76 -3.01 -13.75 -7.54
C ALA A 76 -2.79 -13.14 -8.94
N SER A 77 -3.47 -12.02 -9.25
CA SER A 77 -3.37 -11.38 -10.57
C SER A 77 -1.95 -10.83 -10.81
N PRO A 78 -1.36 -11.05 -12.00
CA PRO A 78 -0.11 -10.40 -12.40
C PRO A 78 -0.16 -8.87 -12.35
N ASN A 79 -1.36 -8.28 -12.46
CA ASN A 79 -1.58 -6.84 -12.41
C ASN A 79 -1.71 -6.29 -10.98
N PHE A 80 -1.78 -7.15 -9.96
CA PHE A 80 -1.94 -6.72 -8.57
C PHE A 80 -0.80 -5.83 -8.09
N LYS A 81 0.43 -6.08 -8.54
CA LYS A 81 1.58 -5.22 -8.22
C LYS A 81 1.34 -3.76 -8.57
N TYR A 82 0.73 -3.48 -9.73
CA TYR A 82 0.43 -2.11 -10.17
C TYR A 82 -0.66 -1.46 -9.34
N HIS A 83 -1.65 -2.24 -8.89
CA HIS A 83 -2.67 -1.74 -7.96
C HIS A 83 -2.01 -1.27 -6.67
N VAL A 84 -1.23 -2.14 -6.01
CA VAL A 84 -0.56 -1.83 -4.74
C VAL A 84 0.36 -0.61 -4.88
N GLU A 85 1.24 -0.61 -5.87
CA GLU A 85 2.18 0.50 -6.12
C GLU A 85 1.46 1.82 -6.41
N SER A 86 0.43 1.79 -7.27
CA SER A 86 -0.32 2.99 -7.63
C SER A 86 -1.10 3.56 -6.45
N MET A 87 -1.72 2.71 -5.64
CA MET A 87 -2.50 3.14 -4.48
C MET A 87 -1.61 3.74 -3.40
N ALA A 88 -0.49 3.08 -3.07
CA ALA A 88 0.47 3.60 -2.11
C ALA A 88 0.98 4.99 -2.52
N LYS A 89 1.40 5.15 -3.79
CA LYS A 89 1.88 6.44 -4.31
C LYS A 89 0.79 7.50 -4.31
N ALA A 90 -0.41 7.17 -4.79
CA ALA A 90 -1.54 8.10 -4.82
C ALA A 90 -1.94 8.56 -3.42
N THR A 91 -1.97 7.66 -2.43
CA THR A 91 -2.29 8.04 -1.05
C THR A 91 -1.26 8.97 -0.42
N SER A 92 0.02 8.81 -0.74
CA SER A 92 1.04 9.76 -0.30
C SER A 92 0.86 11.13 -0.99
N GLU A 93 0.54 11.12 -2.29
CA GLU A 93 0.32 12.35 -3.05
C GLU A 93 -0.95 13.10 -2.62
N TRP A 94 -2.02 12.38 -2.29
CA TRP A 94 -3.23 12.94 -1.72
C TRP A 94 -2.94 13.70 -0.42
N ALA A 95 -2.08 13.16 0.44
CA ALA A 95 -1.69 13.84 1.67
C ALA A 95 -0.90 15.12 1.37
N LYS A 96 0.09 15.06 0.46
CA LYS A 96 0.90 16.22 0.04
C LYS A 96 0.06 17.35 -0.56
N THR A 97 -0.95 16.99 -1.33
CA THR A 97 -1.88 17.94 -1.96
C THR A 97 -3.00 18.41 -1.03
N GLY A 98 -2.98 17.99 0.25
CA GLY A 98 -3.94 18.46 1.26
C GLY A 98 -5.33 17.86 1.12
N LYS A 99 -5.47 16.68 0.50
CA LYS A 99 -6.75 15.97 0.42
C LYS A 99 -7.30 15.70 1.82
N SER A 100 -8.62 15.86 1.99
CA SER A 100 -9.27 15.62 3.28
C SER A 100 -9.29 14.13 3.65
N ILE A 101 -9.37 13.83 4.95
CA ILE A 101 -9.48 12.46 5.46
C ILE A 101 -10.74 11.78 4.92
N ASP A 102 -11.85 12.52 4.83
CA ASP A 102 -13.12 11.98 4.34
C ASP A 102 -13.08 11.69 2.83
N ASP A 103 -12.47 12.56 2.03
CA ASP A 103 -12.27 12.30 0.60
C ASP A 103 -11.33 11.12 0.35
N ALA A 104 -10.31 10.94 1.20
CA ALA A 104 -9.43 9.79 1.14
C ALA A 104 -10.19 8.50 1.49
N LYS A 105 -10.97 8.49 2.57
CA LYS A 105 -11.84 7.35 2.94
C LYS A 105 -12.82 7.01 1.84
N LYS A 106 -13.50 8.01 1.26
CA LYS A 106 -14.43 7.82 0.14
C LYS A 106 -13.74 7.21 -1.09
N ALA A 107 -12.54 7.68 -1.43
CA ALA A 107 -11.78 7.11 -2.55
C ALA A 107 -11.34 5.66 -2.28
N LEU A 108 -11.16 5.29 -1.01
CA LEU A 108 -10.83 3.93 -0.60
C LEU A 108 -12.06 3.04 -0.35
N GLY A 109 -13.29 3.56 -0.53
CA GLY A 109 -14.53 2.83 -0.23
C GLY A 109 -14.74 2.58 1.27
N MET A 110 -14.24 3.47 2.12
CA MET A 110 -14.22 3.35 3.59
C MET A 110 -15.11 4.39 4.28
N GLU A 111 -15.93 5.13 3.54
CA GLU A 111 -16.71 6.27 4.07
C GLU A 111 -17.78 5.88 5.10
N LYS A 112 -18.22 4.61 5.09
CA LYS A 112 -19.19 4.08 6.06
C LYS A 112 -18.54 3.37 7.26
N LEU A 113 -17.22 3.27 7.29
CA LEU A 113 -16.50 2.57 8.35
C LEU A 113 -16.28 3.47 9.56
N SER A 114 -16.60 2.94 10.74
CA SER A 114 -16.22 3.53 12.02
C SER A 114 -14.71 3.46 12.22
N ALA A 115 -14.16 4.29 13.12
CA ALA A 115 -12.73 4.27 13.44
C ALA A 115 -12.21 2.86 13.76
N ASP A 116 -12.98 2.08 14.52
CA ASP A 116 -12.59 0.72 14.95
C ASP A 116 -12.63 -0.29 13.80
N THR A 117 -13.54 -0.11 12.85
CA THR A 117 -13.67 -0.99 11.67
C THR A 117 -12.72 -0.62 10.54
N LEU A 118 -12.13 0.59 10.54
CA LEU A 118 -11.14 0.99 9.53
C LEU A 118 -9.98 -0.01 9.46
N LYS A 119 -9.47 -0.48 10.61
CA LYS A 119 -8.33 -1.42 10.69
C LYS A 119 -8.62 -2.79 10.07
N LEU A 120 -9.90 -3.14 9.91
CA LEU A 120 -10.33 -4.41 9.34
C LEU A 120 -10.55 -4.33 7.83
N SER A 121 -10.50 -3.13 7.25
CA SER A 121 -10.65 -2.92 5.82
C SER A 121 -9.44 -3.47 5.06
N GLU A 122 -9.70 -4.12 3.92
CA GLU A 122 -8.66 -4.56 2.99
C GLU A 122 -7.81 -3.39 2.45
N ASN A 123 -8.38 -2.18 2.43
CA ASN A 123 -7.71 -0.96 1.98
C ASN A 123 -7.05 -0.16 3.12
N TYR A 124 -7.01 -0.70 4.34
CA TYR A 124 -6.46 0.00 5.51
C TYR A 124 -4.99 0.39 5.32
N GLU A 125 -4.19 -0.44 4.65
CA GLU A 125 -2.77 -0.13 4.38
C GLU A 125 -2.58 1.18 3.60
N TYR A 126 -3.48 1.46 2.64
CA TYR A 126 -3.44 2.70 1.87
C TYR A 126 -3.94 3.89 2.70
N TYR A 127 -4.97 3.67 3.51
CA TYR A 127 -5.41 4.68 4.48
C TYR A 127 -4.28 5.03 5.47
N ASP A 128 -3.58 4.03 5.99
CA ASP A 128 -2.45 4.21 6.91
C ASP A 128 -1.32 5.01 6.25
N THR A 129 -0.97 4.67 5.00
CA THR A 129 0.01 5.41 4.18
C THR A 129 -0.38 6.87 3.98
N PHE A 130 -1.65 7.14 3.68
CA PHE A 130 -2.20 8.51 3.56
C PHE A 130 -2.07 9.27 4.89
N MET A 131 -2.46 8.64 6.01
CA MET A 131 -2.46 9.28 7.32
C MET A 131 -1.02 9.56 7.80
N ASP A 132 -0.10 8.63 7.58
CA ASP A 132 1.31 8.82 7.88
C ASP A 132 1.91 9.99 7.09
N SER A 133 1.62 10.05 5.78
CA SER A 133 2.03 11.17 4.94
C SER A 133 1.38 12.48 5.39
N SER A 134 0.12 12.44 5.84
CA SER A 134 -0.60 13.63 6.32
C SER A 134 0.00 14.19 7.60
N VAL A 135 0.41 13.33 8.53
CA VAL A 135 1.12 13.75 9.75
C VAL A 135 2.39 14.51 9.40
N LEU A 136 3.18 14.02 8.43
CA LEU A 136 4.38 14.73 7.96
C LEU A 136 4.02 16.13 7.42
N GLN A 137 2.95 16.24 6.63
CA GLN A 137 2.50 17.54 6.09
C GLN A 137 1.99 18.47 7.19
N TRP A 138 1.27 17.96 8.19
CA TRP A 138 0.78 18.78 9.30
C TRP A 138 1.91 19.31 10.17
N VAL A 139 2.90 18.47 10.48
CA VAL A 139 4.09 18.87 11.24
C VAL A 139 4.92 19.88 10.45
N GLY A 140 5.29 19.55 9.21
CA GLY A 140 6.09 20.44 8.35
C GLY A 140 5.39 21.74 7.98
N GLY A 141 4.06 21.73 7.89
CA GLY A 141 3.23 22.92 7.66
C GLY A 141 2.86 23.71 8.90
N GLY A 142 3.38 23.35 10.08
CA GLY A 142 3.15 24.11 11.33
C GLY A 142 1.71 24.06 11.86
N LYS A 143 0.88 23.10 11.42
CA LYS A 143 -0.51 22.97 11.86
C LYS A 143 -0.58 22.77 13.38
N SER A 144 -1.46 23.47 14.11
CA SER A 144 -1.53 23.35 15.57
C SER A 144 -1.95 21.94 16.04
N ILE A 145 -1.59 21.57 17.27
CA ILE A 145 -2.01 20.28 17.86
C ILE A 145 -3.54 20.22 18.03
N ASP A 146 -4.17 21.34 18.38
CA ASP A 146 -5.63 21.41 18.51
C ASP A 146 -6.34 21.23 17.16
N ASP A 147 -5.78 21.79 16.08
CA ASP A 147 -6.31 21.56 14.72
C ASP A 147 -6.15 20.10 14.30
N VAL A 148 -5.00 19.48 14.59
CA VAL A 148 -4.78 18.05 14.32
C VAL A 148 -5.78 17.19 15.10
N LYS A 149 -6.03 17.52 16.37
CA LYS A 149 -7.02 16.83 17.20
C LYS A 149 -8.41 16.91 16.59
N LYS A 150 -8.83 18.08 16.14
CA LYS A 150 -10.12 18.30 15.45
C LYS A 150 -10.21 17.55 14.12
N LEU A 151 -9.16 17.60 13.28
CA LEU A 151 -9.12 16.88 12.00
C LEU A 151 -9.28 15.37 12.18
N LEU A 152 -8.68 14.82 13.23
CA LEU A 152 -8.79 13.39 13.55
C LEU A 152 -10.14 13.02 14.18
N GLY A 153 -11.02 14.00 14.42
CA GLY A 153 -12.30 13.84 15.11
C GLY A 153 -12.14 13.50 16.59
N LEU A 154 -11.04 13.94 17.22
CA LEU A 154 -10.66 13.56 18.58
C LEU A 154 -10.99 14.61 19.65
N ASP A 155 -11.53 15.75 19.26
CA ASP A 155 -11.76 16.92 20.11
C ASP A 155 -12.86 16.71 21.15
N ASN A 156 -13.86 15.89 20.85
CA ASN A 156 -15.03 15.66 21.72
C ASN A 156 -14.99 14.33 22.51
N PHE A 157 -13.89 13.59 22.48
CA PHE A 157 -13.78 12.34 23.24
C PHE A 157 -13.36 12.57 24.69
N SER A 158 -13.89 11.73 25.59
CA SER A 158 -13.34 11.56 26.93
C SER A 158 -11.90 11.01 26.85
N ALA A 159 -11.12 11.16 27.92
CA ALA A 159 -9.74 10.66 27.94
C ALA A 159 -9.63 9.15 27.67
N ALA A 160 -10.61 8.35 28.12
CA ALA A 160 -10.66 6.92 27.86
C ALA A 160 -11.00 6.60 26.39
N ALA A 161 -12.03 7.26 25.84
CA ALA A 161 -12.44 7.05 24.45
C ALA A 161 -11.39 7.56 23.45
N PHE A 162 -10.67 8.63 23.82
CA PHE A 162 -9.57 9.19 23.04
C PHE A 162 -8.49 8.12 22.77
N LYS A 163 -8.02 7.42 23.82
CA LYS A 163 -6.94 6.42 23.72
C LYS A 163 -7.33 5.16 22.93
N LEU A 164 -8.62 4.84 22.91
CA LEU A 164 -9.12 3.66 22.20
C LEU A 164 -9.37 3.93 20.70
N ASN A 165 -9.53 5.20 20.31
CA ASN A 165 -9.81 5.56 18.93
C ASN A 165 -8.64 5.19 18.00
N ALA A 166 -8.93 4.56 16.87
CA ALA A 166 -7.91 4.17 15.88
C ALA A 166 -7.05 5.33 15.37
N ASN A 167 -7.57 6.57 15.39
CA ASN A 167 -6.84 7.77 14.98
C ASN A 167 -5.88 8.30 16.03
N CYS A 168 -5.97 7.85 17.29
CA CYS A 168 -5.07 8.28 18.38
C CYS A 168 -3.60 8.11 18.01
N LYS A 169 -3.26 7.01 17.33
CA LYS A 169 -1.87 6.74 16.91
C LYS A 169 -1.27 7.87 16.05
N TYR A 170 -2.07 8.53 15.21
CA TYR A 170 -1.59 9.61 14.35
C TYR A 170 -1.45 10.93 15.11
N TYR A 171 -2.31 11.16 16.10
CA TYR A 171 -2.16 12.27 17.03
C TYR A 171 -0.86 12.12 17.84
N ASP A 172 -0.62 10.95 18.41
CA ASP A 172 0.58 10.64 19.20
C ASP A 172 1.85 10.78 18.36
N LYS A 173 1.81 10.33 17.09
CA LYS A 173 2.89 10.52 16.13
C LYS A 173 3.18 12.00 15.87
N CYS A 174 2.14 12.81 15.64
CA CYS A 174 2.28 14.26 15.45
C CYS A 174 2.89 14.94 16.69
N MET A 175 2.44 14.58 17.89
CA MET A 175 2.98 15.08 19.15
C MET A 175 4.48 14.74 19.29
N THR A 176 4.83 13.48 19.05
CA THR A 176 6.22 12.99 19.15
C THR A 176 7.14 13.73 18.20
N MET A 177 6.72 13.92 16.95
CA MET A 177 7.52 14.61 15.93
C MET A 177 7.76 16.10 16.20
N LYS A 178 6.95 16.74 17.04
CA LYS A 178 7.12 18.15 17.41
C LYS A 178 7.90 18.36 18.70
N ALA A 179 8.01 17.31 19.51
CA ALA A 179 8.70 17.35 20.79
C ALA A 179 10.21 17.07 20.66
N GLY A 180 10.65 16.50 19.53
CA GLY A 180 12.05 16.30 19.17
C GLY A 180 12.55 17.41 18.25
#